data_AF-A0A9X8VEU8-F1
#
_entry.id   AF-A0A9X8VEU8-F1
#
_cell.length_a   1.000
_cell.length_b   1.000
_cell.length_c   1.000
_cell.angle_alpha   90.00
_cell.angle_beta   90.00
_cell.angle_gamma   90.00
#
_symmetry.space_group_name_H-M   'P 1'
#
loop_
_entity.id
_entity.type
_entity.pdbx_description
1 polymer ?
#
loop_
_entity_poly.entity_id
_entity_poly.type
_entity_poly.pdbx_seq_one_letter_code
_entity_poly.pdbx_strand_id
1 'polypeptide(L)'
;EQMRRMGAMARALLVQAAAQSWKTSAQEITVQAGKIRHAASGREAGFGEFAALAATLPPPDPASLTLKDPANFTLIGKARGLHRVDSLAKTNGSAQFSQDIHEPDMLTVTIKKPPRFGGKVATFDAERALAVPGVVAVKQVATGVAVYAKNTWAAIQGRERLRVTWDDAQAERRNTEEIYAEFRQVAQKTGVVAKSHGKPDEVFDKADKVIEAEYTFPYVAHAPMEPLDGYLFWDGESVKARYGCQIQTLDHKQLCDLFELPPDKVQIETILAGGSFGRRIDLGNPTLGPDLAADMAAAAKGIG
;
A
#
# COMPACT_ATOMS: atom_id res chain seq x y z
N GLU A 1 3.53 -11.07 -22.80
CA GLU A 1 4.36 -10.65 -23.96
C GLU A 1 4.67 -9.16 -23.98
N GLN A 2 3.66 -8.29 -23.82
CA GLN A 2 3.81 -6.82 -23.76
C GLN A 2 5.00 -6.34 -22.91
N MET A 3 5.14 -6.81 -21.66
CA MET A 3 6.26 -6.45 -20.78
C MET A 3 7.64 -6.81 -21.35
N ARG A 4 7.76 -7.94 -22.07
CA ARG A 4 9.03 -8.34 -22.72
C ARG A 4 9.38 -7.43 -23.88
N ARG A 5 8.39 -6.99 -24.66
CA ARG A 5 8.56 -6.02 -25.74
C ARG A 5 9.01 -4.66 -25.20
N MET A 6 8.39 -4.19 -24.11
CA MET A 6 8.83 -2.95 -23.44
C MET A 6 10.27 -3.05 -22.92
N GLY A 7 10.66 -4.17 -22.30
CA GLY A 7 12.04 -4.40 -21.87
C GLY A 7 13.06 -4.45 -23.03
N ALA A 8 12.70 -5.07 -24.15
CA ALA A 8 13.55 -5.11 -25.35
C ALA A 8 13.71 -3.71 -25.96
N MET A 9 12.64 -2.93 -26.04
CA MET A 9 12.63 -1.53 -26.48
C MET A 9 13.58 -0.67 -25.63
N ALA A 10 13.41 -0.71 -24.31
CA ALA A 10 14.25 0.05 -23.39
C ALA A 10 15.73 -0.33 -23.50
N ARG A 11 16.04 -1.64 -23.62
CA ARG A 11 17.41 -2.11 -23.85
C ARG A 11 17.99 -1.56 -25.15
N ALA A 12 17.23 -1.57 -26.24
CA ALA A 12 17.69 -1.08 -27.54
C ALA A 12 18.02 0.42 -27.49
N LEU A 13 17.13 1.23 -26.90
CA LEU A 13 17.35 2.67 -26.72
C LEU A 13 18.57 2.98 -25.85
N LEU A 14 18.74 2.25 -24.73
CA LEU A 14 19.91 2.41 -23.86
C LEU A 14 21.23 2.02 -24.57
N VAL A 15 21.21 0.94 -25.34
CA VAL A 15 22.37 0.52 -26.15
C VAL A 15 22.70 1.55 -27.22
N GLN A 16 21.69 2.12 -27.88
CA GLN A 16 21.88 3.16 -28.88
C GLN A 16 22.41 4.47 -28.28
N ALA A 17 21.87 4.90 -27.14
CA ALA A 17 22.35 6.06 -26.40
C ALA A 17 23.81 5.88 -25.93
N ALA A 18 24.17 4.68 -25.46
CA ALA A 18 25.54 4.35 -25.13
C ALA A 18 26.44 4.42 -26.37
N ALA A 19 26.05 3.76 -27.47
CA ALA A 19 26.79 3.77 -28.73
C ALA A 19 27.07 5.20 -29.25
N GLN A 20 26.07 6.10 -29.19
CA GLN A 20 26.22 7.51 -29.55
C GLN A 20 27.20 8.24 -28.61
N SER A 21 27.01 8.11 -27.29
CA SER A 21 27.86 8.75 -26.27
C SER A 21 29.31 8.30 -26.39
N TRP A 22 29.48 7.02 -26.72
CA TRP A 22 30.76 6.36 -26.80
C TRP A 22 31.38 6.39 -28.19
N LYS A 23 30.69 6.96 -29.19
CA LYS A 23 31.11 7.04 -30.59
C LYS A 23 31.54 5.67 -31.12
N THR A 24 30.73 4.64 -30.84
CA THR A 24 30.95 3.26 -31.29
C THR A 24 29.66 2.69 -31.89
N SER A 25 29.76 1.50 -32.47
CA SER A 25 28.66 0.74 -33.02
C SER A 25 27.80 0.12 -31.92
N ALA A 26 26.47 0.14 -32.07
CA ALA A 26 25.54 -0.49 -31.12
C ALA A 26 25.74 -2.01 -31.01
N GLN A 27 26.26 -2.63 -32.07
CA GLN A 27 26.59 -4.06 -32.14
C GLN A 27 27.78 -4.42 -31.24
N GLU A 28 28.64 -3.47 -30.91
CA GLU A 28 29.80 -3.65 -30.01
C GLU A 28 29.44 -3.46 -28.53
N ILE A 29 28.21 -3.03 -28.26
CA ILE A 29 27.70 -2.79 -26.91
C ILE A 29 27.00 -4.03 -26.37
N THR A 30 27.44 -4.48 -25.21
CA THR A 30 26.81 -5.58 -24.48
C THR A 30 26.14 -5.07 -23.20
N VAL A 31 25.12 -5.81 -22.76
CA VAL A 31 24.41 -5.53 -21.51
C VAL A 31 24.44 -6.76 -20.63
N GLN A 32 25.09 -6.67 -19.48
CA GLN A 32 25.23 -7.77 -18.53
C GLN A 32 25.19 -7.25 -17.09
N ALA A 33 24.43 -7.93 -16.23
CA ALA A 33 24.34 -7.62 -14.80
C ALA A 33 24.07 -6.13 -14.49
N GLY A 34 23.13 -5.51 -15.23
CA GLY A 34 22.75 -4.11 -15.03
C GLY A 34 23.73 -3.08 -15.59
N LYS A 35 24.75 -3.52 -16.34
CA LYS A 35 25.79 -2.65 -16.90
C LYS A 35 25.88 -2.75 -18.40
N ILE A 36 26.11 -1.61 -19.03
CA ILE A 36 26.41 -1.46 -20.45
C ILE A 36 27.92 -1.46 -20.60
N ARG A 37 28.45 -2.23 -21.56
CA ARG A 37 29.89 -2.47 -21.72
C ARG A 37 30.29 -2.36 -23.19
N HIS A 38 31.44 -1.76 -23.44
CA HIS A 38 32.08 -1.72 -24.75
C HIS A 38 33.48 -2.32 -24.66
N ALA A 39 33.59 -3.61 -25.03
CA ALA A 39 34.77 -4.43 -24.81
C ALA A 39 36.05 -3.85 -25.42
N ALA A 40 35.98 -3.35 -26.66
CA ALA A 40 37.14 -2.83 -27.37
C ALA A 40 37.80 -1.62 -26.67
N SER A 41 37.02 -0.83 -25.94
CA SER A 41 37.53 0.33 -25.18
C SER A 41 37.69 0.09 -23.68
N GLY A 42 37.20 -1.04 -23.16
CA GLY A 42 37.09 -1.29 -21.71
C GLY A 42 36.05 -0.45 -20.97
N ARG A 43 35.31 0.45 -21.64
CA ARG A 43 34.27 1.28 -21.00
C ARG A 43 33.09 0.47 -20.48
N GLU A 44 32.58 0.90 -19.34
CA GLU A 44 31.45 0.30 -18.64
C GLU A 44 30.70 1.37 -17.86
N ALA A 45 29.37 1.33 -17.92
CA ALA A 45 28.49 2.28 -17.23
C ALA A 45 27.16 1.62 -16.83
N GLY A 46 26.48 2.19 -15.85
CA GLY A 46 25.12 1.80 -15.49
C GLY A 46 24.07 2.38 -16.45
N PHE A 47 22.83 1.89 -16.39
CA PHE A 47 21.75 2.41 -17.24
C PHE A 47 21.44 3.89 -17.02
N GLY A 48 21.59 4.37 -15.78
CA GLY A 48 21.28 5.76 -15.42
C GLY A 48 22.08 6.80 -16.22
N GLU A 49 23.31 6.48 -16.60
CA GLU A 49 24.17 7.37 -17.40
C GLU A 49 23.58 7.66 -18.78
N PHE A 50 22.86 6.70 -19.36
CA PHE A 50 22.28 6.83 -20.71
C PHE A 50 20.77 7.06 -20.71
N ALA A 51 20.12 7.00 -19.55
CA ALA A 51 18.65 7.05 -19.45
C ALA A 51 18.06 8.33 -20.02
N ALA A 52 18.66 9.49 -19.71
CA ALA A 52 18.19 10.79 -20.19
C ALA A 52 18.31 10.90 -21.73
N LEU A 53 19.44 10.47 -22.30
CA LEU A 53 19.61 10.46 -23.76
C LEU A 53 18.69 9.44 -24.43
N ALA A 54 18.59 8.23 -23.88
CA ALA A 54 17.72 7.18 -24.40
C ALA A 54 16.25 7.61 -24.47
N ALA A 55 15.79 8.43 -23.52
CA ALA A 55 14.43 8.97 -23.51
C ALA A 55 14.13 9.95 -24.67
N THR A 56 15.17 10.54 -25.29
CA THR A 56 15.01 11.45 -26.44
C THR A 56 15.10 10.76 -27.79
N LEU A 57 15.54 9.50 -27.83
CA LEU A 57 15.72 8.75 -29.07
C LEU A 57 14.38 8.24 -29.59
N PRO A 58 14.19 8.18 -30.92
CA PRO A 58 12.98 7.59 -31.49
C PRO A 58 12.90 6.10 -31.14
N PRO A 59 11.73 5.59 -30.73
CA PRO A 59 11.57 4.18 -30.44
C PRO A 59 11.79 3.34 -31.72
N PRO A 60 12.59 2.27 -31.68
CA PRO A 60 12.70 1.36 -32.82
C PRO A 60 11.37 0.69 -33.15
N ASP A 61 11.24 0.19 -34.37
CA ASP A 61 10.06 -0.54 -34.83
C ASP A 61 9.81 -1.75 -33.90
N PRO A 62 8.62 -1.87 -33.26
CA PRO A 62 8.26 -3.02 -32.43
C PRO A 62 8.41 -4.38 -33.12
N ALA A 63 8.27 -4.45 -34.45
CA ALA A 63 8.46 -5.67 -35.23
C ALA A 63 9.94 -6.07 -35.36
N SER A 64 10.86 -5.10 -35.29
CA SER A 64 12.31 -5.33 -35.35
C SER A 64 12.93 -5.79 -34.02
N LEU A 65 12.17 -5.69 -32.91
CA LEU A 65 12.67 -6.03 -31.59
C LEU A 65 12.84 -7.55 -31.41
N THR A 66 14.11 -7.97 -31.24
CA THR A 66 14.41 -9.33 -30.82
C THR A 66 14.18 -9.50 -29.31
N LEU A 67 13.24 -10.37 -28.94
CA LEU A 67 13.01 -10.72 -27.54
C LEU A 67 14.10 -11.69 -27.06
N LYS A 68 14.55 -11.49 -25.81
CA LYS A 68 15.45 -12.44 -25.16
C LYS A 68 14.78 -13.82 -25.07
N ASP A 69 15.46 -14.85 -25.56
CA ASP A 69 15.04 -16.24 -25.45
C ASP A 69 14.87 -16.63 -23.96
N PRO A 70 13.74 -17.27 -23.56
CA PRO A 70 13.56 -17.80 -22.21
C PRO A 70 14.70 -18.69 -21.71
N ALA A 71 15.36 -19.47 -22.58
CA ALA A 71 16.52 -20.29 -22.24
C ALA A 71 17.70 -19.45 -21.72
N ASN A 72 17.80 -18.19 -22.17
CA ASN A 72 18.85 -17.25 -21.79
C ASN A 72 18.49 -16.42 -20.54
N PHE A 73 17.33 -16.64 -19.91
CA PHE A 73 16.95 -15.94 -18.70
C PHE A 73 17.89 -16.29 -17.54
N THR A 74 18.44 -15.25 -16.92
CA THR A 74 19.39 -15.38 -15.80
C THR A 74 18.71 -15.30 -14.44
N LEU A 75 17.55 -14.63 -14.35
CA LEU A 75 16.79 -14.45 -13.10
C LEU A 75 15.39 -15.09 -13.16
N ILE A 76 14.69 -14.95 -14.29
CA ILE A 76 13.31 -15.44 -14.45
C ILE A 76 13.32 -16.97 -14.51
N GLY A 77 12.49 -17.61 -13.68
CA GLY A 77 12.37 -19.07 -13.61
C GLY A 77 13.54 -19.77 -12.92
N LYS A 78 14.49 -19.04 -12.33
CA LYS A 78 15.62 -19.61 -11.59
C LYS A 78 15.29 -19.63 -10.10
N ALA A 79 14.88 -20.79 -9.58
CA ALA A 79 14.53 -20.95 -8.17
C ALA A 79 15.75 -21.22 -7.26
N ARG A 80 16.84 -21.77 -7.80
CA ARG A 80 18.04 -22.10 -7.04
C ARG A 80 19.03 -20.94 -7.05
N GLY A 81 19.52 -20.54 -5.88
CA GLY A 81 20.57 -19.53 -5.72
C GLY A 81 20.10 -18.07 -5.82
N LEU A 82 18.81 -17.83 -6.07
CA LEU A 82 18.22 -16.50 -5.93
C LEU A 82 17.57 -16.36 -4.56
N HIS A 83 18.13 -15.46 -3.76
CA HIS A 83 17.56 -15.07 -2.47
C HIS A 83 16.87 -13.72 -2.64
N ARG A 84 15.81 -13.48 -1.86
CA ARG A 84 15.21 -12.15 -1.84
C ARG A 84 16.20 -11.18 -1.20
N VAL A 85 16.22 -9.95 -1.71
CA VAL A 85 17.11 -8.88 -1.21
C VAL A 85 16.89 -8.58 0.27
N ASP A 86 15.69 -8.84 0.78
CA ASP A 86 15.27 -8.62 2.17
C ASP A 86 15.45 -9.86 3.07
N SER A 87 15.95 -10.99 2.56
CA SER A 87 16.06 -12.23 3.33
C SER A 87 16.99 -12.10 4.54
N LEU A 88 18.19 -11.56 4.35
CA LEU A 88 19.20 -11.49 5.42
C LEU A 88 18.70 -10.67 6.63
N ALA A 89 18.13 -9.50 6.36
CA ALA A 89 17.63 -8.59 7.40
C ALA A 89 16.46 -9.22 8.19
N LYS A 90 15.60 -9.98 7.51
CA LYS A 90 14.46 -10.67 8.14
C LYS A 90 14.87 -11.86 9.00
N THR A 91 16.03 -12.48 8.74
CA THR A 91 16.49 -13.66 9.48
C THR A 91 17.39 -13.35 10.66
N ASN A 92 17.94 -12.14 10.75
CA ASN A 92 18.88 -11.74 11.80
C ASN A 92 18.37 -10.60 12.70
N GLY A 93 17.10 -10.19 12.53
CA GLY A 93 16.49 -9.12 13.34
C GLY A 93 16.92 -7.70 12.99
N SER A 94 17.64 -7.48 11.89
CA SER A 94 18.01 -6.12 11.45
C SER A 94 16.99 -5.46 10.52
N ALA A 95 15.95 -6.20 10.11
CA ALA A 95 14.79 -5.65 9.42
C ALA A 95 14.07 -4.62 10.30
N GLN A 96 13.77 -3.45 9.73
CA GLN A 96 13.08 -2.35 10.40
C GLN A 96 11.62 -2.30 9.96
N PHE A 97 10.72 -2.29 10.93
CA PHE A 97 9.28 -2.09 10.78
C PHE A 97 8.87 -0.77 11.44
N SER A 98 7.65 -0.28 11.22
CA SER A 98 7.28 1.05 11.73
C SER A 98 7.22 1.11 13.26
N GLN A 99 6.95 -0.02 13.95
CA GLN A 99 7.04 -0.11 15.41
C GLN A 99 8.47 0.00 15.96
N ASP A 100 9.49 -0.22 15.13
CA ASP A 100 10.90 -0.09 15.51
C ASP A 100 11.39 1.36 15.41
N ILE A 101 10.61 2.27 14.81
CA ILE A 101 10.97 3.68 14.67
C ILE A 101 10.98 4.34 16.05
N HIS A 102 12.11 4.98 16.39
CA HIS A 102 12.29 5.76 17.61
C HIS A 102 12.93 7.09 17.24
N GLU A 103 12.17 8.18 17.38
CA GLU A 103 12.65 9.54 17.10
C GLU A 103 12.69 10.36 18.41
N PRO A 104 13.54 11.39 18.51
CA PRO A 104 13.51 12.32 19.63
C PRO A 104 12.10 12.88 19.84
N ASP A 105 11.66 12.91 21.11
CA ASP A 105 10.35 13.43 21.53
C ASP A 105 9.12 12.71 20.92
N MET A 106 9.33 11.54 20.28
CA MET A 106 8.24 10.76 19.70
C MET A 106 7.25 10.29 20.76
N LEU A 107 5.96 10.52 20.50
CA LEU A 107 4.86 9.97 21.30
C LEU A 107 4.34 8.69 20.64
N THR A 108 4.09 7.68 21.46
CA THR A 108 3.28 6.53 21.05
C THR A 108 1.81 6.89 21.20
N VAL A 109 1.05 6.73 20.12
CA VAL A 109 -0.38 7.07 20.09
C VAL A 109 -1.20 5.81 19.85
N THR A 110 -2.26 5.66 20.63
CA THR A 110 -3.30 4.66 20.36
C THR A 110 -4.65 5.35 20.26
N ILE A 111 -5.50 4.88 19.33
CA ILE A 111 -6.85 5.43 19.15
C ILE A 111 -7.86 4.40 19.64
N LYS A 112 -8.71 4.80 20.59
CA LYS A 112 -9.91 4.04 20.93
C LYS A 112 -10.98 4.35 19.89
N LYS A 113 -11.34 3.36 19.08
CA LYS A 113 -12.34 3.47 18.00
C LYS A 113 -13.73 3.00 18.46
N PRO A 114 -14.81 3.47 17.79
CA PRO A 114 -16.16 2.96 18.04
C PRO A 114 -16.23 1.44 17.79
N PRO A 115 -17.05 0.70 18.56
CA PRO A 115 -17.22 -0.74 18.38
C PRO A 115 -18.08 -1.09 17.15
N ARG A 116 -18.75 -0.10 16.55
CA ARG A 116 -19.60 -0.26 15.37
C ARG A 116 -19.12 0.63 14.23
N PHE A 117 -19.17 0.12 13.00
CA PHE A 117 -18.93 0.91 11.81
C PHE A 117 -19.92 2.07 11.75
N GLY A 118 -19.44 3.28 11.50
CA GLY A 118 -20.26 4.50 11.48
C GLY A 118 -20.59 5.11 12.86
N GLY A 119 -20.20 4.45 13.96
CA GLY A 119 -20.34 5.01 15.32
C GLY A 119 -19.47 6.26 15.52
N LYS A 120 -19.91 7.17 16.38
CA LYS A 120 -19.20 8.44 16.68
C LYS A 120 -18.98 8.62 18.17
N VAL A 121 -18.01 9.44 18.56
CA VAL A 121 -17.84 9.82 19.97
C VAL A 121 -19.00 10.74 20.35
N ALA A 122 -19.82 10.33 21.33
CA ALA A 122 -20.80 11.22 21.94
C ALA A 122 -20.14 12.06 23.04
N THR A 123 -19.52 11.37 24.00
CA THR A 123 -18.75 11.96 25.10
C THR A 123 -17.61 11.02 25.53
N PHE A 124 -16.60 11.55 26.21
CA PHE A 124 -15.55 10.74 26.82
C PHE A 124 -15.07 11.35 28.14
N ASP A 125 -14.56 10.48 29.02
CA ASP A 125 -13.89 10.83 30.27
C ASP A 125 -12.44 10.33 30.22
N ALA A 126 -11.51 11.28 30.25
CA ALA A 126 -10.08 11.07 30.15
C ALA A 126 -9.34 10.95 31.49
N GLU A 127 -10.01 11.18 32.63
CA GLU A 127 -9.35 11.31 33.94
C GLU A 127 -8.47 10.09 34.26
N ARG A 128 -9.05 8.88 34.10
CA ARG A 128 -8.35 7.62 34.39
C ARG A 128 -7.23 7.30 33.41
N ALA A 129 -7.33 7.77 32.17
CA ALA A 129 -6.31 7.60 31.15
C ALA A 129 -5.13 8.53 31.44
N LEU A 130 -5.40 9.80 31.77
CA LEU A 130 -4.39 10.78 32.17
C LEU A 130 -3.67 10.42 33.47
N ALA A 131 -4.33 9.68 34.37
CA ALA A 131 -3.71 9.17 35.60
C ALA A 131 -2.68 8.05 35.37
N VAL A 132 -2.54 7.51 34.15
CA VAL A 132 -1.51 6.51 33.83
C VAL A 132 -0.15 7.20 33.66
N PRO A 133 0.88 6.82 34.44
CA PRO A 133 2.21 7.39 34.28
C PRO A 133 2.73 7.24 32.84
N GLY A 134 3.11 8.36 32.24
CA GLY A 134 3.62 8.41 30.87
C GLY A 134 2.58 8.82 29.82
N VAL A 135 1.28 8.83 30.13
CA VAL A 135 0.27 9.48 29.29
C VAL A 135 0.42 10.99 29.42
N VAL A 136 0.49 11.68 28.27
CA VAL A 136 0.71 13.14 28.21
C VAL A 136 -0.52 13.90 27.73
N ALA A 137 -1.37 13.26 26.93
CA ALA A 137 -2.60 13.87 26.44
C ALA A 137 -3.64 12.81 26.05
N VAL A 138 -4.90 13.24 26.07
CA VAL A 138 -6.04 12.51 25.52
C VAL A 138 -6.87 13.51 24.72
N LYS A 139 -7.14 13.21 23.45
CA LYS A 139 -7.86 14.11 22.53
C LYS A 139 -8.88 13.33 21.72
N GLN A 140 -10.08 13.88 21.58
CA GLN A 140 -11.01 13.41 20.57
C GLN A 140 -10.44 13.74 19.19
N VAL A 141 -10.49 12.77 18.29
CA VAL A 141 -10.06 12.87 16.90
C VAL A 141 -11.19 12.39 15.99
N ALA A 142 -11.09 12.62 14.68
CA ALA A 142 -12.16 12.26 13.74
C ALA A 142 -12.57 10.77 13.81
N THR A 143 -11.65 9.90 14.20
CA THR A 143 -11.79 8.44 14.15
C THR A 143 -12.04 7.81 15.52
N GLY A 144 -12.13 8.60 16.59
CA GLY A 144 -12.31 8.12 17.96
C GLY A 144 -11.66 9.04 18.99
N VAL A 145 -11.00 8.46 19.99
CA VAL A 145 -10.27 9.21 21.02
C VAL A 145 -8.84 8.70 21.08
N ALA A 146 -7.89 9.59 20.79
CA ALA A 146 -6.46 9.34 20.79
C ALA A 146 -5.87 9.54 22.20
N VAL A 147 -5.04 8.58 22.62
CA VAL A 147 -4.23 8.63 23.84
C VAL A 147 -2.76 8.73 23.43
N TYR A 148 -2.11 9.80 23.85
CA TYR A 148 -0.71 10.09 23.55
C TYR A 148 0.14 9.80 24.78
N ALA A 149 1.20 9.02 24.62
CA ALA A 149 2.07 8.66 25.73
C ALA A 149 3.54 8.57 25.31
N LYS A 150 4.45 8.61 26.29
CA LYS A 150 5.90 8.53 26.07
C LYS A 150 6.41 7.14 25.69
N ASN A 151 5.56 6.10 25.75
CA ASN A 151 5.90 4.74 25.37
C ASN A 151 4.63 3.91 25.10
N THR A 152 4.83 2.78 24.42
CA THR A 152 3.77 1.85 24.01
C THR A 152 2.92 1.33 25.16
N TRP A 153 3.54 0.96 26.28
CA TRP A 153 2.80 0.41 27.42
C TRP A 153 1.85 1.44 28.02
N ALA A 154 2.33 2.66 28.26
CA ALA A 154 1.52 3.76 28.78
C ALA A 154 0.37 4.13 27.83
N ALA A 155 0.62 4.15 26.51
CA ALA A 155 -0.42 4.43 25.51
C ALA A 155 -1.54 3.38 25.56
N ILE A 156 -1.17 2.09 25.56
CA ILE A 156 -2.13 0.98 25.65
C ILE A 156 -2.91 1.04 26.96
N GLN A 157 -2.23 1.18 28.11
CA GLN A 157 -2.88 1.24 29.42
C GLN A 157 -3.82 2.45 29.53
N GLY A 158 -3.42 3.62 29.01
CA GLY A 158 -4.27 4.81 28.96
C GLY A 158 -5.54 4.57 28.14
N ARG A 159 -5.43 3.94 26.96
CA ARG A 159 -6.58 3.59 26.11
C ARG A 159 -7.53 2.60 26.78
N GLU A 160 -7.02 1.61 27.49
CA GLU A 160 -7.85 0.64 28.21
C GLU A 160 -8.64 1.30 29.35
N ARG A 161 -8.05 2.30 30.03
CA ARG A 161 -8.71 3.05 31.11
C ARG A 161 -9.66 4.15 30.64
N LEU A 162 -9.56 4.55 29.38
CA LEU A 162 -10.41 5.57 28.78
C LEU A 162 -11.88 5.13 28.75
N ARG A 163 -12.79 6.00 29.19
CA ARG A 163 -14.23 5.77 29.12
C ARG A 163 -14.81 6.60 27.99
N VAL A 164 -15.49 5.96 27.04
CA VAL A 164 -16.10 6.62 25.89
C VAL A 164 -17.54 6.15 25.77
N THR A 165 -18.45 7.11 25.62
CA THR A 165 -19.83 6.87 25.22
C THR A 165 -19.93 7.11 23.72
N TRP A 166 -20.42 6.11 22.99
CA TRP A 166 -20.57 6.16 21.54
C TRP A 166 -21.99 6.55 21.15
N ASP A 167 -22.12 7.40 20.14
CA ASP A 167 -23.35 7.62 19.39
C ASP A 167 -23.41 6.62 18.24
N ASP A 168 -24.31 5.64 18.36
CA ASP A 168 -24.55 4.58 17.38
C ASP A 168 -25.82 4.84 16.56
N ALA A 169 -26.41 6.05 16.59
CA ALA A 169 -27.67 6.33 15.91
C ALA A 169 -27.63 6.07 14.39
N GLN A 170 -26.47 6.32 13.77
CA GLN A 170 -26.21 6.08 12.33
C GLN A 170 -25.21 4.95 12.10
N ALA A 171 -24.89 4.16 13.13
CA ALA A 171 -23.95 3.06 13.02
C ALA A 171 -24.61 1.81 12.43
N GLU A 172 -23.80 0.88 11.94
CA GLU A 172 -24.27 -0.44 11.51
C GLU A 172 -24.84 -1.22 12.71
N ARG A 173 -26.08 -1.68 12.55
CA ARG A 173 -26.82 -2.41 13.60
C ARG A 173 -27.14 -3.84 13.21
N ARG A 174 -27.03 -4.17 11.91
CA ARG A 174 -27.34 -5.50 11.40
C ARG A 174 -26.38 -6.53 11.93
N ASN A 175 -26.90 -7.73 12.18
CA ASN A 175 -26.12 -8.93 12.43
C ASN A 175 -25.77 -9.66 11.12
N THR A 176 -25.01 -10.74 11.22
CA THR A 176 -24.59 -11.53 10.04
C THR A 176 -25.76 -12.10 9.25
N GLU A 177 -26.82 -12.55 9.91
CA GLU A 177 -28.00 -13.14 9.24
C GLU A 177 -28.77 -12.09 8.44
N GLU A 178 -28.95 -10.90 9.01
CA GLU A 178 -29.60 -9.76 8.35
C GLU A 178 -28.81 -9.29 7.13
N ILE A 179 -27.48 -9.20 7.25
CA ILE A 179 -26.60 -8.84 6.12
C ILE A 179 -26.72 -9.89 4.99
N TYR A 180 -26.68 -11.18 5.32
CA TYR A 180 -26.83 -12.22 4.31
C TYR A 180 -28.23 -12.24 3.68
N ALA A 181 -29.28 -12.00 4.45
CA ALA A 181 -30.63 -11.88 3.91
C ALA A 181 -30.71 -10.75 2.88
N GLU A 182 -30.11 -9.59 3.17
CA GLU A 182 -30.04 -8.47 2.23
C GLU A 182 -29.22 -8.80 0.99
N PHE A 183 -28.05 -9.43 1.14
CA PHE A 183 -27.23 -9.84 -0.01
C PHE A 183 -27.95 -10.81 -0.94
N ARG A 184 -28.75 -11.74 -0.41
CA ARG A 184 -29.60 -12.62 -1.22
C ARG A 184 -30.64 -11.85 -2.01
N GLN A 185 -31.30 -10.87 -1.39
CA GLN A 185 -32.26 -10.02 -2.09
C GLN A 185 -31.60 -9.18 -3.19
N VAL A 186 -30.38 -8.70 -2.97
CA VAL A 186 -29.60 -7.97 -3.99
C VAL A 186 -29.17 -8.89 -5.12
N ALA A 187 -28.74 -10.12 -4.82
CA ALA A 187 -28.30 -11.11 -5.82
C ALA A 187 -29.43 -11.55 -6.78
N GLN A 188 -30.69 -11.40 -6.38
CA GLN A 188 -31.85 -11.66 -7.23
C GLN A 188 -32.14 -10.54 -8.25
N LYS A 189 -31.48 -9.38 -8.11
CA LYS A 189 -31.63 -8.25 -9.04
C LYS A 189 -30.62 -8.37 -10.18
N THR A 190 -30.89 -7.71 -11.30
CA THR A 190 -29.93 -7.61 -12.41
C THR A 190 -28.62 -7.00 -11.92
N GLY A 191 -27.55 -7.81 -11.92
CA GLY A 191 -26.21 -7.38 -11.55
C GLY A 191 -25.50 -6.59 -12.66
N VAL A 192 -24.36 -6.00 -12.32
CA VAL A 192 -23.47 -5.37 -13.30
C VAL A 192 -22.79 -6.45 -14.14
N VAL A 193 -22.91 -6.36 -15.46
CA VAL A 193 -22.23 -7.28 -16.38
C VAL A 193 -20.73 -7.00 -16.37
N ALA A 194 -19.96 -7.81 -15.64
CA ALA A 194 -18.51 -7.67 -15.57
C ALA A 194 -17.81 -8.04 -16.89
N LYS A 195 -18.34 -9.04 -17.59
CA LYS A 195 -17.88 -9.50 -18.90
C LYS A 195 -18.96 -10.36 -19.54
N SER A 196 -19.08 -10.29 -20.85
CA SER A 196 -19.94 -11.19 -21.64
C SER A 196 -19.11 -11.83 -22.76
N HIS A 197 -19.43 -13.07 -23.10
CA HIS A 197 -18.86 -13.80 -24.22
C HIS A 197 -19.95 -14.61 -24.91
N GLY A 198 -20.11 -14.41 -26.22
CA GLY A 198 -21.23 -14.99 -26.96
C GLY A 198 -22.57 -14.36 -26.59
N LYS A 199 -23.63 -15.17 -26.57
CA LYS A 199 -25.01 -14.77 -26.22
C LYS A 199 -25.59 -15.67 -25.12
N PRO A 200 -25.24 -15.43 -23.85
CA PRO A 200 -25.60 -16.34 -22.75
C PRO A 200 -27.10 -16.59 -22.63
N ASP A 201 -27.94 -15.57 -22.75
CA ASP A 201 -29.39 -15.69 -22.60
C ASP A 201 -29.99 -16.67 -23.62
N GLU A 202 -29.59 -16.57 -24.90
CA GLU A 202 -30.05 -17.49 -25.96
C GLU A 202 -29.62 -18.95 -25.71
N VAL A 203 -28.51 -19.16 -25.00
CA VAL A 203 -27.98 -20.49 -24.65
C VAL A 203 -28.75 -21.06 -23.46
N PHE A 204 -29.03 -20.25 -22.43
CA PHE A 204 -29.82 -20.67 -21.28
C PHE A 204 -31.26 -21.05 -21.68
N ASP A 205 -31.89 -20.29 -22.58
CA ASP A 205 -33.25 -20.56 -23.06
C ASP A 205 -33.39 -21.92 -23.78
N LYS A 206 -32.28 -22.46 -24.32
CA LYS A 206 -32.24 -23.70 -25.09
C LYS A 206 -31.53 -24.84 -24.37
N ALA A 207 -31.09 -24.63 -23.13
CA ALA A 207 -30.29 -25.61 -22.42
C ALA A 207 -31.15 -26.80 -21.95
N ASP A 208 -30.69 -28.03 -22.21
CA ASP A 208 -31.33 -29.25 -21.72
C ASP A 208 -31.31 -29.34 -20.18
N LYS A 209 -30.34 -28.69 -19.55
CA LYS A 209 -30.17 -28.63 -18.10
C LYS A 209 -29.52 -27.33 -17.66
N VAL A 210 -30.12 -26.67 -16.68
CA VAL A 210 -29.56 -25.52 -15.96
C VAL A 210 -29.23 -25.94 -14.53
N ILE A 211 -28.06 -25.53 -14.02
CA ILE A 211 -27.67 -25.72 -12.62
C ILE A 211 -27.47 -24.35 -12.00
N GLU A 212 -28.24 -24.06 -10.96
CA GLU A 212 -28.12 -22.84 -10.17
C GLU A 212 -27.64 -23.20 -8.77
N ALA A 213 -26.77 -22.35 -8.21
CA ALA A 213 -26.27 -22.50 -6.86
C ALA A 213 -25.98 -21.13 -6.25
N GLU A 214 -26.33 -20.98 -4.97
CA GLU A 214 -25.95 -19.82 -4.17
C GLU A 214 -24.67 -20.13 -3.39
N TYR A 215 -23.73 -19.20 -3.42
CA TYR A 215 -22.52 -19.24 -2.60
C TYR A 215 -22.47 -17.99 -1.74
N THR A 216 -22.16 -18.17 -0.46
CA THR A 216 -21.96 -17.07 0.48
C THR A 216 -20.52 -17.10 0.98
N PHE A 217 -19.94 -15.93 1.18
CA PHE A 217 -18.59 -15.78 1.69
C PHE A 217 -18.60 -14.88 2.92
N PRO A 218 -18.04 -15.31 4.06
CA PRO A 218 -18.04 -14.51 5.28
C PRO A 218 -17.04 -13.36 5.21
N TYR A 219 -17.25 -12.36 6.06
CA TYR A 219 -16.20 -11.40 6.36
C TYR A 219 -15.05 -12.12 7.05
N VAL A 220 -13.87 -12.09 6.42
CA VAL A 220 -12.66 -12.70 6.96
C VAL A 220 -11.74 -11.62 7.51
N ALA A 221 -11.16 -11.90 8.68
CA ALA A 221 -10.10 -11.06 9.20
C ALA A 221 -8.81 -11.31 8.41
N HIS A 222 -8.13 -10.24 8.03
CA HIS A 222 -6.81 -10.32 7.39
C HIS A 222 -5.74 -10.95 8.29
N ALA A 223 -5.87 -10.74 9.62
CA ALA A 223 -5.04 -11.33 10.66
C ALA A 223 -3.51 -11.32 10.41
N PRO A 224 -2.89 -10.17 10.04
CA PRO A 224 -1.44 -10.07 10.07
C PRO A 224 -0.90 -10.20 11.50
N MET A 225 0.33 -10.71 11.65
CA MET A 225 0.96 -10.79 12.97
C MET A 225 1.34 -9.40 13.50
N GLU A 226 1.77 -8.50 12.61
CA GLU A 226 1.98 -7.09 12.93
C GLU A 226 0.62 -6.36 12.91
N PRO A 227 0.22 -5.70 14.02
CA PRO A 227 -0.95 -4.82 14.05
C PRO A 227 -0.80 -3.65 13.07
N LEU A 228 -1.89 -2.95 12.74
CA LEU A 228 -1.76 -1.69 11.99
C LEU A 228 -0.99 -0.65 12.81
N ASP A 229 0.12 -0.20 12.25
CA ASP A 229 1.05 0.76 12.83
C ASP A 229 1.67 1.63 11.74
N GLY A 230 2.18 2.80 12.16
CA GLY A 230 2.91 3.71 11.31
C GLY A 230 3.47 4.87 12.12
N TYR A 231 4.46 5.55 11.53
CA TYR A 231 5.03 6.79 12.04
C TYR A 231 4.61 7.94 11.15
N LEU A 232 4.23 9.08 11.76
CA LEU A 232 3.95 10.31 11.05
C LEU A 232 4.52 11.50 11.82
N PHE A 233 5.31 12.31 11.11
CA PHE A 233 5.78 13.60 11.56
C PHE A 233 5.09 14.70 10.78
N TRP A 234 4.65 15.74 11.49
CA TRP A 234 4.07 16.94 10.94
C TRP A 234 4.57 18.14 11.74
N ASP A 235 5.06 19.16 11.03
CA ASP A 235 5.59 20.41 11.61
C ASP A 235 4.73 21.64 11.27
N GLY A 236 3.55 21.43 10.69
CA GLY A 236 2.69 22.48 10.15
C GLY A 236 2.99 22.85 8.69
N GLU A 237 4.18 22.58 8.17
CA GLU A 237 4.59 22.91 6.80
C GLU A 237 4.80 21.69 5.90
N SER A 238 5.12 20.54 6.50
CA SER A 238 5.48 19.31 5.81
C SER A 238 5.03 18.07 6.59
N VAL A 239 4.80 16.98 5.85
CA VAL A 239 4.43 15.67 6.39
C VAL A 239 5.44 14.64 5.94
N LYS A 240 5.94 13.85 6.90
CA LYS A 240 6.76 12.67 6.64
C LYS A 240 6.12 11.47 7.31
N ALA A 241 5.61 10.54 6.50
CA ALA A 241 5.04 9.29 6.98
C ALA A 241 5.97 8.12 6.65
N ARG A 242 6.12 7.17 7.59
CA ARG A 242 6.95 5.97 7.43
C ARG A 242 6.16 4.76 7.93
N TYR A 243 5.76 3.87 7.03
CA TYR A 243 4.95 2.70 7.36
C TYR A 243 4.91 1.70 6.21
N GLY A 244 4.31 0.54 6.46
CA GLY A 244 4.03 -0.50 5.47
C GLY A 244 2.97 -0.12 4.41
N CYS A 245 3.12 1.02 3.74
CA CYS A 245 2.16 1.53 2.75
C CYS A 245 2.02 0.60 1.53
N GLN A 246 0.80 0.18 1.23
CA GLN A 246 0.53 -0.73 0.10
C GLN A 246 0.12 0.01 -1.19
N ILE A 247 -0.37 1.24 -1.09
CA ILE A 247 -0.84 2.05 -2.23
C ILE A 247 -0.40 3.53 -2.13
N GLN A 248 0.90 3.76 -2.28
CA GLN A 248 1.56 5.06 -2.05
C GLN A 248 0.89 6.22 -2.77
N THR A 249 0.47 6.04 -4.03
CA THR A 249 -0.15 7.12 -4.82
C THR A 249 -1.43 7.65 -4.19
N LEU A 250 -2.25 6.77 -3.59
CA LEU A 250 -3.53 7.18 -3.01
C LEU A 250 -3.35 7.71 -1.60
N ASP A 251 -2.55 7.02 -0.77
CA ASP A 251 -2.23 7.50 0.58
C ASP A 251 -1.52 8.86 0.52
N HIS A 252 -0.63 9.08 -0.44
CA HIS A 252 0.06 10.36 -0.63
C HIS A 252 -0.93 11.47 -0.95
N LYS A 253 -1.82 11.24 -1.92
CA LYS A 253 -2.90 12.17 -2.23
C LYS A 253 -3.77 12.44 -1.01
N GLN A 254 -4.15 11.40 -0.27
CA GLN A 254 -5.01 11.53 0.89
C GLN A 254 -4.33 12.33 2.00
N LEU A 255 -3.04 12.12 2.28
CA LEU A 255 -2.28 12.93 3.23
C LEU A 255 -2.18 14.39 2.76
N CYS A 256 -2.00 14.65 1.47
CA CYS A 256 -2.06 16.02 0.92
C CYS A 256 -3.42 16.66 1.21
N ASP A 257 -4.53 15.96 0.91
CA ASP A 257 -5.88 16.46 1.13
C ASP A 257 -6.18 16.67 2.62
N LEU A 258 -5.77 15.72 3.47
CA LEU A 258 -5.99 15.78 4.92
C LEU A 258 -5.21 16.92 5.54
N PHE A 259 -3.95 17.15 5.18
CA PHE A 259 -3.13 18.23 5.74
C PHE A 259 -3.24 19.56 5.00
N GLU A 260 -3.98 19.60 3.89
CA GLU A 260 -4.10 20.78 3.01
C GLU A 260 -2.73 21.27 2.49
N LEU A 261 -1.85 20.32 2.19
CA LEU A 261 -0.48 20.58 1.74
C LEU A 261 -0.28 20.19 0.27
N PRO A 262 0.60 20.88 -0.47
CA PRO A 262 0.92 20.50 -1.83
C PRO A 262 1.77 19.21 -1.88
N PRO A 263 1.76 18.47 -3.01
CA PRO A 263 2.42 17.17 -3.14
C PRO A 263 3.90 17.11 -2.73
N ASP A 264 4.65 18.18 -2.96
CA ASP A 264 6.08 18.28 -2.65
C ASP A 264 6.37 18.42 -1.15
N LYS A 265 5.35 18.75 -0.34
CA LYS A 265 5.43 18.86 1.12
C LYS A 265 5.04 17.58 1.86
N VAL A 266 4.60 16.54 1.14
CA VAL A 266 4.20 15.26 1.71
C VAL A 266 5.13 14.16 1.21
N GLN A 267 5.69 13.38 2.13
CA GLN A 267 6.57 12.25 1.80
C GLN A 267 6.09 10.98 2.49
N ILE A 268 6.08 9.87 1.75
CA ILE A 268 5.83 8.53 2.27
C ILE A 268 7.08 7.69 2.03
N GLU A 269 7.72 7.23 3.10
CA GLU A 269 8.73 6.18 3.06
C GLU A 269 8.03 4.83 3.31
N THR A 270 7.96 4.00 2.27
CA THR A 270 7.45 2.64 2.44
C THR A 270 8.53 1.74 3.01
N ILE A 271 8.31 1.26 4.23
CA ILE A 271 9.20 0.32 4.92
C ILE A 271 8.58 -1.08 4.98
N LEU A 272 9.26 -2.03 5.62
CA LEU A 272 8.75 -3.40 5.75
C LEU A 272 7.45 -3.41 6.57
N ALA A 273 6.58 -4.37 6.24
CA ALA A 273 5.36 -4.67 6.97
C ALA A 273 5.34 -6.15 7.35
N GLY A 274 4.85 -6.47 8.53
CA GLY A 274 4.64 -7.84 9.05
C GLY A 274 3.36 -8.49 8.52
N GLY A 275 3.03 -8.23 7.25
CA GLY A 275 1.81 -8.69 6.59
C GLY A 275 0.73 -7.61 6.48
N SER A 276 -0.18 -7.82 5.54
CA SER A 276 -1.33 -6.93 5.31
C SER A 276 -2.51 -7.72 4.75
N PHE A 277 -2.23 -8.60 3.78
CA PHE A 277 -3.24 -9.41 3.09
C PHE A 277 -4.36 -8.58 2.42
N GLY A 278 -4.14 -7.28 2.22
CA GLY A 278 -5.13 -6.34 1.73
C GLY A 278 -5.54 -5.30 2.77
N ARG A 279 -5.27 -5.51 4.07
CA ARG A 279 -5.70 -4.62 5.15
C ARG A 279 -5.13 -3.20 5.06
N ARG A 280 -3.92 -3.04 4.49
CA ARG A 280 -3.25 -1.76 4.25
C ARG A 280 -3.56 -1.16 2.87
N ILE A 281 -4.45 -1.77 2.09
CA ILE A 281 -5.14 -1.11 0.95
C ILE A 281 -6.49 -0.69 1.49
N ASP A 282 -6.58 0.53 1.98
CA ASP A 282 -7.86 1.11 2.36
C ASP A 282 -7.93 2.48 1.69
N LEU A 283 -8.89 2.64 0.80
CA LEU A 283 -8.93 3.73 -0.18
C LEU A 283 -9.56 5.00 0.40
N GLY A 284 -9.60 5.13 1.74
CA GLY A 284 -10.15 6.30 2.42
C GLY A 284 -11.59 6.63 2.06
N ASN A 285 -12.41 5.62 1.73
CA ASN A 285 -13.77 5.88 1.29
C ASN A 285 -14.66 6.25 2.50
N PRO A 286 -15.44 7.36 2.45
CA PRO A 286 -16.40 7.74 3.49
C PRO A 286 -17.36 6.62 3.93
N THR A 287 -17.55 5.59 3.10
CA THR A 287 -18.39 4.41 3.40
C THR A 287 -17.68 3.32 4.21
N LEU A 288 -16.35 3.14 4.06
CA LEU A 288 -15.61 2.04 4.71
C LEU A 288 -14.90 2.45 6.01
N GLY A 289 -14.85 3.75 6.28
CA GLY A 289 -14.29 4.33 7.50
C GLY A 289 -12.83 4.76 7.35
N PRO A 290 -12.23 5.28 8.42
CA PRO A 290 -10.87 5.79 8.40
C PRO A 290 -9.84 4.67 8.29
N ASP A 291 -8.95 4.81 7.32
CA ASP A 291 -7.75 4.00 7.14
C ASP A 291 -6.61 4.44 8.07
N LEU A 292 -5.46 3.77 7.94
CA LEU A 292 -4.27 4.05 8.73
C LEU A 292 -3.69 5.46 8.47
N ALA A 293 -3.70 5.95 7.23
CA ALA A 293 -3.19 7.28 6.91
C ALA A 293 -4.08 8.38 7.51
N ALA A 294 -5.40 8.20 7.43
CA ALA A 294 -6.38 9.06 8.10
C ALA A 294 -6.23 9.04 9.62
N ASP A 295 -6.01 7.87 10.24
CA ASP A 295 -5.76 7.76 11.68
C ASP A 295 -4.47 8.47 12.11
N MET A 296 -3.36 8.27 11.38
CA MET A 296 -2.10 8.95 11.66
C MET A 296 -2.24 10.47 11.51
N ALA A 297 -2.93 10.93 10.47
CA ALA A 297 -3.20 12.35 10.27
C ALA A 297 -4.07 12.93 11.39
N ALA A 298 -5.12 12.23 11.80
CA ALA A 298 -6.01 12.66 12.87
C ALA A 298 -5.29 12.70 14.22
N ALA A 299 -4.39 11.75 14.48
CA ALA A 299 -3.53 11.76 15.67
C ALA A 299 -2.54 12.94 15.66
N ALA A 300 -1.81 13.16 14.56
CA ALA A 300 -0.88 14.28 14.48
C ALA A 300 -1.58 15.63 14.65
N LYS A 301 -2.69 15.85 13.92
CA LYS A 301 -3.51 17.07 14.07
C LYS A 301 -4.11 17.24 15.47
N GLY A 302 -4.42 16.14 16.14
CA GLY A 302 -5.05 16.16 17.46
C GLY A 302 -4.13 16.68 18.57
N ILE A 303 -2.81 16.45 18.44
CA ILE A 303 -1.83 16.94 19.43
C ILE A 303 -1.32 18.35 19.12
N GLY A 304 -1.33 18.75 17.84
CA GLY A 304 -0.80 20.03 17.38
C GLY A 304 0.64 19.88 16.96
#